data_AF-X1N5Q3-F1
#
_entry.id   AF-X1N5Q3-F1
#
_cell.length_a   1.000
_cell.length_b   1.000
_cell.length_c   1.000
_cell.angle_alpha   90.00
_cell.angle_beta   90.00
_cell.angle_gamma   90.00
#
_symmetry.space_group_name_H-M   'P 1'
#
loop_
_entity.id
_entity.type
_entity.pdbx_description
1 polymer ?
#
loop_
_entity_poly.entity_id
_entity_poly.type
_entity_poly.pdbx_seq_one_letter_code
_entity_poly.pdbx_strand_id
1 'polypeptide(L)'
;MIKPVLKSKFLGALVGTGVGDALGAPFEGRYRVKPEEVEAIAEKREVLTYTDDTHMMIGVAESLIRAGGFDGEDMAHTFIQNYELEPFRGYGPGPPRIFRMI
;
A
#
# COMPACT_ATOMS: atom_id res chain seq x y z
N MET A 1 -28.71 9.42 1.57
CA MET A 1 -27.71 9.69 2.63
C MET A 1 -26.65 8.60 2.83
N ILE A 2 -26.94 7.31 2.62
CA ILE A 2 -25.96 6.21 2.87
C ILE A 2 -24.78 6.20 1.88
N LYS A 3 -25.02 6.45 0.59
CA LYS A 3 -23.96 6.42 -0.45
C LYS A 3 -22.82 7.44 -0.21
N PRO A 4 -23.08 8.71 0.15
CA PRO A 4 -22.02 9.66 0.52
C PRO A 4 -21.14 9.20 1.69
N VAL A 5 -21.76 8.64 2.73
CA VAL A 5 -21.04 8.15 3.92
C VAL A 5 -20.15 6.95 3.57
N LEU A 6 -20.67 5.99 2.81
CA LEU A 6 -19.88 4.83 2.36
C LEU A 6 -18.70 5.26 1.48
N LYS A 7 -18.91 6.18 0.53
CA LYS A 7 -17.83 6.72 -0.30
C LYS A 7 -16.74 7.36 0.55
N SER A 8 -17.11 8.19 1.54
CA SER A 8 -16.15 8.81 2.45
C SER A 8 -15.36 7.78 3.26
N LYS A 9 -16.00 6.72 3.74
CA LYS A 9 -15.32 5.63 4.44
C LYS A 9 -14.34 4.86 3.56
N PHE A 10 -14.71 4.56 2.31
CA PHE A 10 -13.81 3.90 1.37
C PHE A 10 -12.59 4.76 1.04
N LEU A 11 -12.80 6.05 0.78
CA LEU A 11 -11.70 6.99 0.55
C LEU A 11 -10.80 7.10 1.80
N GLY A 12 -11.39 7.22 2.97
CA GLY A 12 -10.66 7.27 4.24
C GLY A 12 -9.85 5.99 4.51
N ALA A 13 -10.37 4.82 4.11
CA ALA A 13 -9.63 3.56 4.24
C ALA A 13 -8.39 3.53 3.33
N LEU A 14 -8.55 3.85 2.04
CA LEU A 14 -7.42 3.82 1.09
C LEU A 14 -6.37 4.89 1.41
N VAL A 15 -6.80 6.12 1.69
CA VAL A 15 -5.89 7.23 2.07
C VAL A 15 -5.26 6.95 3.43
N GLY A 16 -6.02 6.43 4.38
CA GLY A 16 -5.53 6.07 5.71
C GLY A 16 -4.45 4.99 5.65
N THR A 17 -4.63 3.97 4.80
CA THR A 17 -3.59 2.97 4.54
C THR A 17 -2.32 3.63 3.99
N GLY A 18 -2.44 4.44 2.94
CA GLY A 18 -1.27 5.10 2.34
C GLY A 18 -0.52 6.04 3.29
N VAL A 19 -1.26 6.81 4.10
CA VAL A 19 -0.69 7.69 5.11
C VAL A 19 -0.03 6.89 6.24
N GLY A 20 -0.69 5.84 6.72
CA GLY A 20 -0.18 4.98 7.78
C GLY A 20 1.10 4.24 7.38
N ASP A 21 1.12 3.67 6.18
CA ASP A 21 2.30 3.05 5.58
C ASP A 21 3.46 4.06 5.48
N ALA A 22 3.26 5.18 4.79
CA ALA A 22 4.34 6.13 4.54
C ALA A 22 4.87 6.80 5.83
N LEU A 23 4.03 7.02 6.85
CA LEU A 23 4.47 7.51 8.17
C LEU A 23 5.16 6.42 9.00
N GLY A 24 4.72 5.17 8.88
CA GLY A 24 5.23 4.03 9.62
C GLY A 24 6.55 3.48 9.09
N ALA A 25 6.77 3.58 7.77
CA ALA A 25 7.92 2.99 7.08
C ALA A 25 9.29 3.36 7.70
N PRO A 26 9.58 4.61 8.12
CA PRO A 26 10.86 4.94 8.77
C PRO A 26 11.12 4.22 10.10
N PHE A 27 10.08 3.62 10.68
CA PHE A 27 10.14 2.95 11.97
C PHE A 27 10.06 1.42 11.89
N GLU A 28 9.98 0.86 10.68
CA GLU A 28 9.91 -0.57 10.49
C GLU A 28 11.07 -1.31 11.19
N GLY A 29 10.76 -2.46 11.81
CA GLY A 29 11.75 -3.25 12.56
C GLY A 29 12.08 -2.73 13.97
N ARG A 30 11.56 -1.56 14.37
CA ARG A 30 11.76 -1.04 15.73
C ARG A 30 10.75 -1.65 16.71
N TYR A 31 11.25 -2.09 17.87
CA TYR A 31 10.40 -2.65 18.94
C TYR A 31 9.48 -1.63 19.62
N ARG A 32 9.92 -0.38 19.73
CA ARG A 32 9.16 0.74 20.32
C ARG A 32 9.41 2.03 19.55
N VAL A 33 8.34 2.78 19.37
CA VAL A 33 8.30 4.11 18.75
C VAL A 33 7.44 4.99 19.64
N LYS A 34 7.93 6.18 19.98
CA LYS A 34 7.13 7.12 20.77
C LYS A 34 6.26 7.98 19.84
N PRO A 35 5.07 8.43 20.27
CA PRO A 35 4.20 9.28 19.45
C PRO A 35 4.90 10.53 18.91
N GLU A 36 5.77 11.16 19.72
CA GLU A 36 6.47 12.39 19.33
C GLU A 36 7.46 12.17 18.17
N GLU A 37 7.96 10.94 17.99
CA GLU A 37 8.81 10.60 16.86
C GLU A 37 8.00 10.54 15.56
N VAL A 38 6.79 10.01 15.61
CA VAL A 38 5.87 9.94 14.46
C VAL A 38 5.40 11.34 14.09
N GLU A 39 5.01 12.15 15.08
CA GLU A 39 4.64 13.55 14.90
C GLU A 39 5.78 14.34 14.24
N ALA A 40 7.02 14.16 14.71
CA ALA A 40 8.18 14.83 14.12
C ALA A 40 8.41 14.45 12.64
N ILE A 41 8.13 13.20 12.23
CA ILE A 41 8.19 12.81 10.82
C ILE A 41 7.06 13.46 10.03
N ALA A 42 5.83 13.45 10.56
CA ALA A 42 4.66 14.05 9.92
C ALA A 42 4.83 15.56 9.70
N GLU A 43 5.50 16.26 10.63
CA GLU A 43 5.73 17.71 10.53
C GLU A 43 6.95 18.10 9.69
N LYS A 44 8.04 17.32 9.75
CA LYS A 44 9.33 17.73 9.16
C LYS A 44 9.58 17.20 7.76
N ARG A 45 8.89 16.13 7.34
CA ARG A 45 9.06 15.56 6.01
C ARG A 45 8.12 16.27 5.02
N GLU A 46 8.70 16.93 4.03
CA GLU A 46 7.95 17.51 2.92
C GLU A 46 7.28 16.43 2.05
N VAL A 47 7.94 15.27 1.92
CA VAL A 47 7.43 14.13 1.14
C VAL A 47 7.55 12.86 1.98
N LEU A 48 6.44 12.13 2.09
CA LEU A 48 6.37 10.77 2.61
C LEU A 48 6.26 9.79 1.44
N THR A 49 7.03 8.71 1.49
CA THR A 49 7.07 7.69 0.43
C THR A 49 6.48 6.40 0.97
N TYR A 50 5.48 5.87 0.29
CA TYR A 50 4.84 4.60 0.66
C TYR A 50 5.68 3.38 0.21
N THR A 51 5.38 2.21 0.78
CA THR A 51 6.11 0.96 0.58
C THR A 51 5.31 -0.06 -0.24
N ASP A 52 5.72 -1.32 -0.23
CA ASP A 52 5.03 -2.43 -0.88
C ASP A 52 3.59 -2.60 -0.36
N ASP A 53 3.29 -2.22 0.88
CA ASP A 53 1.93 -2.25 1.43
C ASP A 53 0.95 -1.44 0.58
N THR A 54 1.22 -0.15 0.38
CA THR A 54 0.36 0.71 -0.46
C THR A 54 0.45 0.32 -1.93
N HIS A 55 1.63 -0.11 -2.39
CA HIS A 55 1.83 -0.49 -3.79
C HIS A 55 0.99 -1.73 -4.17
N MET A 56 0.93 -2.75 -3.30
CA MET A 56 0.05 -3.91 -3.48
C MET A 56 -1.42 -3.53 -3.31
N MET A 57 -1.78 -2.65 -2.36
CA MET A 57 -3.14 -2.14 -2.21
C MET A 57 -3.64 -1.46 -3.51
N ILE A 58 -2.80 -0.66 -4.17
CA ILE A 58 -3.12 -0.06 -5.48
C ILE A 58 -3.39 -1.16 -6.51
N GLY A 59 -2.52 -2.18 -6.59
CA GLY A 59 -2.72 -3.31 -7.52
C GLY A 59 -4.03 -4.06 -7.28
N VAL A 60 -4.45 -4.25 -6.01
CA VAL A 60 -5.77 -4.82 -5.68
C VAL A 60 -6.89 -3.95 -6.24
N ALA A 61 -6.83 -2.64 -6.00
CA ALA A 61 -7.87 -1.72 -6.44
C ALA A 61 -7.97 -1.67 -7.98
N GLU A 62 -6.84 -1.60 -8.67
CA GLU A 62 -6.78 -1.58 -10.14
C GLU A 62 -7.36 -2.85 -10.74
N SER A 63 -6.99 -4.03 -10.20
CA SER A 63 -7.52 -5.31 -10.66
C SER A 63 -9.03 -5.41 -10.43
N LEU A 64 -9.52 -5.07 -9.24
CA LEU A 64 -10.96 -5.10 -8.93
C LEU A 64 -11.78 -4.19 -9.86
N ILE A 65 -11.26 -3.00 -10.17
CA ILE A 65 -11.92 -2.05 -11.08
C ILE A 65 -11.93 -2.60 -12.50
N ARG A 66 -10.79 -3.10 -12.99
CA ARG A 66 -10.65 -3.59 -14.36
C ARG A 66 -11.47 -4.86 -14.61
N ALA A 67 -11.44 -5.81 -13.68
CA ALA A 67 -12.18 -7.07 -13.78
C ALA A 67 -13.67 -6.95 -13.39
N GLY A 68 -14.07 -5.84 -12.75
CA GLY A 68 -15.44 -5.67 -12.25
C GLY A 68 -15.80 -6.61 -11.08
N GLY A 69 -14.78 -7.14 -10.39
CA GLY A 69 -14.90 -8.18 -9.37
C GLY A 69 -13.54 -8.79 -9.05
N PHE A 70 -13.52 -9.86 -8.27
CA PHE A 70 -12.27 -10.59 -8.00
C PHE A 70 -11.93 -11.52 -9.16
N ASP A 71 -10.77 -11.30 -9.76
CA ASP A 71 -10.11 -12.18 -10.72
C ASP A 71 -8.68 -12.42 -10.24
N GLY A 72 -8.38 -13.68 -9.88
CA GLY A 72 -7.09 -14.03 -9.29
C GLY A 72 -5.94 -13.98 -10.28
N GLU A 73 -6.20 -14.25 -11.57
CA GLU A 73 -5.17 -14.24 -12.62
C GLU A 73 -4.80 -12.80 -12.97
N ASP A 74 -5.81 -11.95 -13.21
CA ASP A 74 -5.60 -10.51 -13.44
C ASP A 74 -4.89 -9.84 -12.25
N MET A 75 -5.30 -10.17 -11.00
CA MET A 75 -4.67 -9.59 -9.81
C MET A 75 -3.22 -10.05 -9.65
N ALA A 76 -2.91 -11.33 -9.91
CA ALA A 76 -1.55 -11.82 -9.86
C ALA A 76 -0.65 -11.15 -10.90
N HIS A 77 -1.11 -11.03 -12.16
CA HIS A 77 -0.37 -10.32 -13.19
C HIS A 77 -0.19 -8.84 -12.88
N THR A 78 -1.18 -8.19 -12.26
CA THR A 78 -1.05 -6.80 -11.80
C THR A 78 0.05 -6.65 -10.77
N PHE A 79 0.11 -7.54 -9.78
CA PHE A 79 1.17 -7.49 -8.78
C PHE A 79 2.57 -7.71 -9.37
N ILE A 80 2.70 -8.62 -10.33
CA ILE A 80 3.97 -8.87 -11.03
C ILE A 80 4.40 -7.62 -11.79
N GLN A 81 3.52 -7.04 -12.61
CA GLN A 81 3.82 -5.84 -13.38
C GLN A 81 4.19 -4.65 -12.50
N ASN A 82 3.42 -4.41 -11.43
CA ASN A 82 3.71 -3.34 -10.49
C ASN A 82 5.10 -3.56 -9.83
N TYR A 83 5.38 -4.78 -9.35
CA TYR A 83 6.68 -5.12 -8.78
C TYR A 83 7.84 -4.94 -9.78
N GLU A 84 7.68 -5.34 -11.04
CA GLU A 84 8.72 -5.18 -12.06
C GLU A 84 9.03 -3.71 -12.35
N LEU A 85 8.02 -2.83 -12.31
CA LEU A 85 8.20 -1.40 -12.50
C LEU A 85 8.86 -0.73 -11.29
N GLU A 86 8.47 -1.12 -10.08
CA GLU A 86 8.95 -0.51 -8.84
C GLU A 86 9.43 -1.54 -7.80
N PRO A 87 10.48 -2.34 -8.10
CA PRO A 87 10.93 -3.43 -7.23
C PRO A 87 11.59 -2.92 -5.94
N PHE A 88 11.93 -1.64 -5.88
CA PHE A 88 12.60 -0.96 -4.77
C PHE A 88 11.64 -0.54 -3.64
N ARG A 89 10.35 -0.92 -3.70
CA ARG A 89 9.31 -0.48 -2.75
C ARG A 89 9.35 -1.09 -1.36
N GLY A 90 10.26 -2.01 -1.07
CA GLY A 90 10.39 -2.61 0.26
C GLY A 90 9.90 -4.05 0.38
N TYR A 91 9.47 -4.65 -0.74
CA TYR A 91 9.01 -6.04 -0.80
C TYR A 91 9.90 -7.00 -0.01
N GLY A 92 9.30 -7.69 0.95
CA GLY A 92 9.91 -8.85 1.59
C GLY A 92 10.25 -9.95 0.56
N PRO A 93 11.02 -10.99 0.94
CA PRO A 93 11.48 -12.01 0.00
C PRO A 93 10.35 -12.92 -0.55
N GLY A 94 9.17 -12.89 0.09
CA GLY A 94 8.02 -13.73 -0.24
C GLY A 94 7.41 -13.38 -1.61
N PRO A 95 6.78 -12.21 -1.78
CA PRO A 95 6.10 -11.85 -3.03
C PRO A 95 7.00 -12.00 -4.27
N PRO A 96 8.24 -11.47 -4.32
CA PRO A 96 9.11 -11.65 -5.47
C PRO A 96 9.43 -13.11 -5.80
N ARG A 97 9.48 -13.99 -4.78
CA ARG A 97 9.67 -15.43 -5.01
C ARG A 97 8.45 -16.05 -5.68
N ILE A 98 7.24 -15.68 -5.26
CA ILE A 98 5.99 -16.17 -5.85
C ILE A 98 5.79 -15.60 -7.26
N PHE A 99 6.09 -14.32 -7.48
CA PHE A 99 6.01 -13.69 -8.79
C PHE A 99 6.87 -14.40 -9.85
N ARG A 100 8.04 -14.92 -9.47
CA ARG A 100 8.91 -15.71 -10.36
C ARG A 100 8.40 -17.12 -10.67
N MET A 101 7.34 -17.58 -10.02
CA MET A 101 6.77 -18.93 -10.20
C MET A 101 5.55 -18.94 -11.11
N ILE A 102 5.04 -17.77 -11.47
CA ILE A 102 3.89 -17.54 -12.37
C ILE A 102 4.45 -17.17 -13.74
#